data_AF-A0A8X6GNT6-F1
#
_entry.id   AF-A0A8X6GNT6-F1
#
_cell.length_a   1.000
_cell.length_b   1.000
_cell.length_c   1.000
_cell.angle_alpha   90.00
_cell.angle_beta   90.00
_cell.angle_gamma   90.00
#
_symmetry.space_group_name_H-M   'P 1'
#
loop_
_entity.id
_entity.type
_entity.pdbx_description
1 polymer ?
#
loop_
_entity_poly.entity_id
_entity_poly.type
_entity_poly.pdbx_seq_one_letter_code
_entity_poly.pdbx_strand_id
1 'polypeptide(L)'
;MVDRLAKQGTALPQPKQPSTLHSTKSQIKTAIERWNCQRLQRLSLGKNWESLVSRSPLDHNLPHAVSVAAFRIKTGHDYLAAHLHRINVLPSPECQFCADGTMNTEHLMTCFALDPSNYQNSIFKEVHLY
;
A
#
# COMPACT_ATOMS: atom_id res chain seq x y z
N MET A 1 64.29 -8.70 -0.28
CA MET A 1 63.97 -7.30 -0.67
C MET A 1 62.57 -7.19 -1.28
N VAL A 2 62.14 -8.15 -2.11
CA VAL A 2 60.83 -8.16 -2.80
C VAL A 2 59.62 -8.24 -1.85
N ASP A 3 59.67 -9.07 -0.80
CA ASP A 3 58.57 -9.24 0.18
C ASP A 3 58.28 -7.97 0.99
N ARG A 4 59.31 -7.16 1.26
CA ARG A 4 59.15 -5.88 1.98
C ARG A 4 58.35 -4.88 1.16
N LEU A 5 58.58 -4.86 -0.16
CA LEU A 5 57.87 -3.99 -1.09
C LEU A 5 56.42 -4.46 -1.31
N ALA A 6 56.18 -5.78 -1.36
CA ALA A 6 54.84 -6.34 -1.45
C ALA A 6 53.99 -5.97 -0.21
N LYS A 7 54.55 -6.09 1.00
CA LYS A 7 53.88 -5.68 2.25
C LYS A 7 53.60 -4.17 2.30
N GLN A 8 54.53 -3.34 1.85
CA GLN A 8 54.31 -1.89 1.74
C GLN A 8 53.21 -1.55 0.73
N GLY A 9 53.10 -2.31 -0.36
CA GLY A 9 52.02 -2.17 -1.35
C GLY A 9 50.63 -2.50 -0.79
N THR A 10 50.52 -3.48 0.11
CA THR A 10 49.23 -3.82 0.75
C THR A 10 48.71 -2.77 1.73
N ALA A 11 49.58 -1.85 2.19
CA ALA A 11 49.19 -0.72 3.03
C ALA A 11 48.65 0.48 2.22
N LEU A 12 48.75 0.44 0.88
CA LEU A 12 48.23 1.50 0.02
C LEU A 12 46.72 1.32 -0.18
N PRO A 13 45.93 2.41 -0.11
CA PRO A 13 44.49 2.34 -0.35
C PRO A 13 44.23 1.84 -1.77
N GLN A 14 43.50 0.73 -1.87
CA GLN A 14 43.12 0.19 -3.16
C GLN A 14 42.14 1.14 -3.88
N PRO A 15 42.25 1.30 -5.20
CA PRO A 15 41.28 2.05 -5.96
C PRO A 15 39.90 1.39 -5.79
N LYS A 16 38.88 2.21 -5.51
CA LYS A 16 37.50 1.70 -5.41
C LYS A 16 37.16 1.05 -6.75
N GLN A 17 36.84 -0.24 -6.70
CA GLN A 17 36.37 -0.97 -7.88
C GLN A 17 35.17 -0.21 -8.48
N PRO A 18 35.17 0.06 -9.79
CA PRO A 18 34.08 0.80 -10.41
C PRO A 18 32.78 0.02 -10.26
N SER A 19 31.78 0.66 -9.65
CA SER A 19 30.46 0.07 -9.51
C SER A 19 29.79 0.00 -10.88
N THR A 20 29.16 -1.14 -11.18
CA THR A 20 28.43 -1.29 -12.43
C THR A 20 27.25 -0.31 -12.47
N LEU A 21 26.86 0.11 -13.67
CA LEU A 21 25.69 0.99 -13.85
C LEU A 21 24.42 0.40 -13.22
N HIS A 22 24.24 -0.92 -13.29
CA HIS A 22 23.14 -1.62 -12.62
C HIS A 22 23.18 -1.45 -11.10
N SER A 23 24.34 -1.67 -10.48
CA SER A 23 24.50 -1.52 -9.03
C SER A 23 24.25 -0.09 -8.60
N THR A 24 24.83 0.88 -9.31
CA THR A 24 24.63 2.31 -9.03
C THR A 24 23.16 2.71 -9.17
N LYS A 25 22.47 2.26 -10.23
CA LYS A 25 21.03 2.49 -10.43
C LYS A 25 20.20 1.88 -9.30
N SER A 26 20.52 0.65 -8.90
CA SER A 26 19.84 -0.03 -7.78
C SER A 26 20.03 0.74 -6.47
N GLN A 27 21.25 1.19 -6.18
CA GLN A 27 21.56 1.98 -4.98
C GLN A 27 20.79 3.30 -4.95
N ILE A 28 20.72 4.00 -6.08
CA ILE A 28 19.93 5.24 -6.21
C ILE A 28 18.44 4.95 -5.98
N LYS A 29 17.90 3.91 -6.62
CA LYS A 29 16.49 3.50 -6.44
C LYS A 29 16.19 3.23 -4.97
N THR A 30 16.99 2.39 -4.32
CA THR A 30 16.82 2.06 -2.90
C THR A 30 16.95 3.29 -2.00
N ALA A 31 17.86 4.23 -2.31
CA ALA A 31 18.00 5.47 -1.56
C ALA A 31 16.74 6.35 -1.68
N ILE A 32 16.19 6.49 -2.89
CA ILE A 32 14.95 7.24 -3.14
C ILE A 32 13.76 6.59 -2.43
N GLU A 33 13.62 5.28 -2.52
CA GLU A 33 12.56 4.52 -1.85
C GLU A 33 12.62 4.71 -0.33
N ARG A 34 13.82 4.56 0.25
CA ARG A 34 14.04 4.77 1.69
C ARG A 34 13.69 6.20 2.10
N TRP A 35 14.13 7.20 1.34
CA TRP A 35 13.81 8.60 1.61
C TRP A 35 12.30 8.86 1.55
N ASN A 36 11.62 8.33 0.53
CA ASN A 36 10.17 8.46 0.39
C ASN A 36 9.42 7.80 1.55
N CYS A 37 9.79 6.58 1.94
CA CYS A 37 9.18 5.89 3.08
C CYS A 37 9.31 6.72 4.37
N GLN A 38 10.50 7.22 4.68
CA GLN A 38 10.73 8.06 5.87
C GLN A 38 10.01 9.40 5.80
N ARG A 39 9.89 10.00 4.61
CA ARG A 39 9.15 11.24 4.40
C ARG A 39 7.65 11.02 4.62
N LEU A 40 7.08 9.99 4.01
CA LEU A 40 5.66 9.66 4.13
C LEU A 40 5.29 9.27 5.56
N GLN A 41 6.14 8.51 6.25
CA GLN A 41 6.01 8.20 7.68
C GLN A 41 5.93 9.47 8.53
N ARG A 42 6.79 10.47 8.28
CA ARG A 42 6.74 11.73 9.03
C ARG A 42 5.49 12.54 8.73
N LEU A 43 5.06 12.57 7.46
CA LEU A 43 3.84 13.27 7.05
C LEU A 43 2.56 12.60 7.55
N SER A 44 2.62 11.31 7.86
CA SER A 44 1.48 10.56 8.37
C SER A 44 1.18 10.85 9.83
N LEU A 45 2.18 11.28 10.61
CA LEU A 45 2.04 11.49 12.06
C LEU A 45 0.87 12.45 12.36
N GLY A 46 -0.06 12.02 13.20
CA GLY A 46 -1.24 12.80 13.57
C GLY A 46 -2.30 12.91 12.47
N LYS A 47 -2.19 12.16 11.37
CA LYS A 47 -3.22 12.04 10.35
C LYS A 47 -4.05 10.77 10.57
N ASN A 48 -5.30 10.79 10.11
CA ASN A 48 -6.19 9.62 10.09
C ASN A 48 -5.59 8.39 9.39
N TRP A 49 -4.66 8.58 8.45
CA TRP A 49 -3.97 7.51 7.73
C TRP A 49 -2.63 7.06 8.36
N GLU A 50 -2.24 7.56 9.53
CA GLU A 50 -1.06 7.09 10.29
C GLU A 50 -1.10 5.59 10.59
N SER A 51 -2.31 5.06 10.79
CA SER A 51 -2.56 3.65 11.08
C SER A 51 -2.11 2.71 9.95
N LEU A 52 -2.13 3.18 8.70
CA LEU A 52 -1.68 2.42 7.53
C LEU A 52 -0.16 2.18 7.53
N VAL A 53 0.59 3.06 8.19
CA VAL A 53 2.05 3.04 8.24
C VAL A 53 2.57 2.12 9.35
N SER A 54 1.81 1.99 10.45
CA SER A 54 2.30 1.42 11.71
C SER A 54 1.65 0.12 12.15
N ARG A 55 0.36 -0.15 11.82
CA ARG A 55 -0.41 -1.20 12.52
C ARG A 55 -0.86 -2.38 11.69
N SER A 56 -0.92 -2.27 10.37
CA SER A 56 -1.18 -3.39 9.46
C SER A 56 -1.27 -2.83 8.05
N PRO A 57 -0.26 -3.02 7.19
CA PRO A 57 -0.44 -2.79 5.77
C PRO A 57 -1.64 -3.63 5.31
N LEU A 58 -2.48 -3.04 4.47
CA LEU A 58 -3.52 -3.81 3.79
C LEU A 58 -2.86 -4.98 3.09
N ASP A 59 -3.43 -6.17 3.18
CA ASP A 59 -2.84 -7.34 2.51
C ASP A 59 -2.78 -7.07 0.99
N HIS A 60 -1.57 -7.13 0.45
CA HIS A 60 -1.28 -6.85 -0.95
C HIS A 60 -1.80 -7.94 -1.88
N ASN A 61 -2.20 -9.10 -1.34
CA ASN A 61 -2.78 -10.19 -2.09
C ASN A 61 -4.31 -10.09 -2.20
N LEU A 62 -4.94 -9.14 -1.49
CA LEU A 62 -6.36 -8.88 -1.63
C LEU A 62 -6.64 -8.31 -3.03
N PRO A 63 -7.63 -8.83 -3.74
CA PRO A 63 -7.96 -8.22 -5.01
C PRO A 63 -8.46 -6.78 -4.83
N HIS A 64 -8.22 -6.00 -5.88
CA HIS A 64 -8.13 -4.54 -5.81
C HIS A 64 -9.32 -3.88 -5.11
N ALA A 65 -10.54 -4.35 -5.38
CA ALA A 65 -11.77 -3.80 -4.83
C ALA A 65 -11.81 -3.83 -3.29
N VAL A 66 -11.44 -4.96 -2.68
CA VAL A 66 -11.43 -5.12 -1.22
C VAL A 66 -10.28 -4.37 -0.59
N SER A 67 -9.12 -4.32 -1.26
CA SER A 67 -8.00 -3.48 -0.81
C SER A 67 -8.41 -2.00 -0.76
N VAL A 68 -9.10 -1.51 -1.79
CA VAL A 68 -9.64 -0.14 -1.84
C VAL A 68 -10.70 0.10 -0.78
N ALA A 69 -11.62 -0.85 -0.57
CA ALA A 69 -12.65 -0.74 0.47
C ALA A 69 -12.01 -0.67 1.88
N ALA A 70 -11.08 -1.58 2.17
CA ALA A 70 -10.37 -1.62 3.44
C ALA A 70 -9.50 -0.36 3.66
N PHE A 71 -8.88 0.18 2.61
CA PHE A 71 -8.16 1.47 2.64
C PHE A 71 -9.09 2.63 3.02
N ARG A 72 -10.24 2.73 2.35
CA ARG A 72 -11.23 3.79 2.59
C ARG A 72 -11.76 3.73 4.01
N ILE A 73 -12.12 2.54 4.51
CA ILE A 73 -12.56 2.32 5.90
C ILE A 73 -11.45 2.72 6.88
N LYS A 74 -10.22 2.24 6.70
CA LYS A 74 -9.10 2.54 7.60
C LYS A 74 -8.74 4.03 7.64
N THR A 75 -8.96 4.76 6.56
CA THR A 75 -8.65 6.19 6.46
C THR A 75 -9.86 7.09 6.73
N GLY A 76 -11.06 6.54 6.91
CA GLY A 76 -12.30 7.31 7.08
C GLY A 76 -12.67 8.15 5.86
N HIS A 77 -12.26 7.74 4.66
CA HIS A 77 -12.70 8.37 3.41
C HIS A 77 -13.97 7.68 2.93
N ASP A 78 -15.10 8.18 3.39
CA ASP A 78 -16.39 7.52 3.27
C ASP A 78 -17.11 7.88 1.95
N TYR A 79 -16.68 7.29 0.83
CA TYR A 79 -17.51 7.16 -0.37
C TYR A 79 -18.49 5.99 -0.24
N LEU A 80 -19.16 5.93 0.91
CA LEU A 80 -20.13 4.91 1.26
C LEU A 80 -21.41 5.13 0.44
N ALA A 81 -22.02 4.07 -0.09
CA ALA A 81 -23.23 4.25 -0.90
C ALA A 81 -24.33 4.99 -0.13
N ALA A 82 -24.41 4.79 1.20
CA ALA A 82 -25.29 5.56 2.08
C ALA A 82 -25.00 7.07 2.09
N HIS A 83 -23.72 7.46 2.08
CA HIS A 83 -23.31 8.87 2.03
C HIS A 83 -23.57 9.46 0.64
N LEU A 84 -23.16 8.74 -0.41
CA LEU A 84 -23.36 9.14 -1.81
C LEU A 84 -24.85 9.27 -2.17
N HIS A 85 -25.69 8.38 -1.65
CA HIS A 85 -27.13 8.46 -1.83
C HIS A 85 -27.72 9.70 -1.14
N ARG A 86 -27.26 10.02 0.08
CA ARG A 86 -27.70 11.22 0.80
C ARG A 86 -27.42 12.53 0.06
N ILE A 87 -26.35 12.57 -0.74
CA ILE A 87 -26.00 13.71 -1.59
C ILE A 87 -26.51 13.56 -3.03
N ASN A 88 -27.42 12.62 -3.30
CA ASN A 88 -28.03 12.33 -4.60
C ASN A 88 -27.03 11.97 -5.72
N VAL A 89 -25.86 11.43 -5.36
CA VAL A 89 -24.87 10.92 -6.34
C VAL A 89 -25.15 9.47 -6.72
N LEU A 90 -25.60 8.65 -5.78
CA LEU A 90 -26.04 7.28 -6.06
C LEU A 90 -27.56 7.13 -5.91
N PRO A 91 -28.19 6.29 -6.76
CA PRO A 91 -29.65 6.08 -6.71
C PRO A 91 -30.10 5.26 -5.49
N SER A 92 -29.19 4.47 -4.89
CA SER A 92 -29.49 3.59 -3.74
C SER A 92 -28.38 3.68 -2.69
N PRO A 93 -28.71 3.60 -1.39
CA PRO A 93 -27.75 3.52 -0.30
C PRO A 93 -27.24 2.09 -0.04
N GLU A 94 -27.70 1.09 -0.81
CA GLU A 94 -27.41 -0.33 -0.60
C GLU A 94 -25.93 -0.70 -0.76
N CYS A 95 -25.52 -1.74 -0.05
CA CYS A 95 -24.17 -2.29 -0.18
C CYS A 95 -23.91 -2.85 -1.56
N GLN A 96 -22.94 -2.24 -2.25
CA GLN A 96 -22.51 -2.68 -3.58
C GLN A 96 -21.68 -3.98 -3.56
N PHE A 97 -21.33 -4.50 -2.38
CA PHE A 97 -20.52 -5.72 -2.22
C PHE A 97 -21.37 -6.96 -1.98
N CYS A 98 -22.38 -6.88 -1.12
CA CYS A 98 -23.27 -7.99 -0.79
C CYS A 98 -24.70 -7.82 -1.29
N ALA A 99 -25.03 -6.66 -1.89
CA ALA A 99 -26.39 -6.30 -2.33
C ALA A 99 -27.44 -6.38 -1.20
N ASP A 100 -27.00 -6.27 0.04
CA ASP A 100 -27.85 -6.37 1.23
C ASP A 100 -27.42 -5.32 2.27
N GLY A 101 -28.40 -4.69 2.91
CA GLY A 101 -28.17 -3.64 3.89
C GLY A 101 -27.70 -2.30 3.33
N THR A 102 -27.77 -1.27 4.17
CA THR A 102 -27.25 0.07 3.85
C THR A 102 -25.72 0.07 3.93
N MET A 103 -25.04 0.52 2.88
CA MET A 103 -23.58 0.61 2.83
C MET A 103 -23.08 1.73 3.73
N ASN A 104 -23.00 1.49 5.03
CA ASN A 104 -22.40 2.38 6.00
C ASN A 104 -21.19 1.69 6.67
N THR A 105 -20.44 2.42 7.50
CA THR A 105 -19.23 1.89 8.15
C THR A 105 -19.53 0.66 9.00
N GLU A 106 -20.65 0.67 9.74
CA GLU A 106 -21.09 -0.44 10.60
C GLU A 106 -21.35 -1.72 9.79
N HIS A 107 -22.06 -1.59 8.67
CA HIS A 107 -22.32 -2.68 7.75
C HIS A 107 -21.03 -3.22 7.13
N LEU A 108 -20.11 -2.35 6.67
CA LEU A 108 -18.87 -2.82 6.03
C LEU A 108 -17.96 -3.60 6.98
N MET A 109 -18.00 -3.32 8.29
CA MET A 109 -17.23 -4.06 9.29
C MET A 109 -17.76 -5.50 9.50
N THR A 110 -19.00 -5.78 9.09
CA THR A 110 -19.65 -7.08 9.24
C THR A 110 -20.07 -7.70 7.90
N CYS A 111 -19.77 -7.03 6.79
CA CYS A 111 -20.16 -7.44 5.45
C CYS A 111 -19.45 -8.73 5.05
N PHE A 112 -20.21 -9.82 4.86
CA PHE A 112 -19.67 -11.12 4.49
C PHE A 112 -18.92 -11.10 3.14
N ALA A 113 -19.28 -10.18 2.24
CA ALA A 113 -18.62 -10.04 0.93
C ALA A 113 -17.21 -9.43 1.04
N LEU A 114 -16.88 -8.81 2.18
CA LEU A 114 -15.54 -8.30 2.49
C LEU A 114 -14.71 -9.27 3.33
N ASP A 115 -15.27 -10.42 3.72
CA ASP A 115 -14.54 -11.46 4.42
C ASP A 115 -13.47 -12.06 3.47
N PRO A 116 -12.17 -12.03 3.85
CA PRO A 116 -11.09 -12.60 3.04
C PRO A 116 -11.31 -14.08 2.67
N SER A 117 -12.08 -14.82 3.48
CA SER A 117 -12.41 -16.22 3.22
C SER A 117 -13.50 -16.44 2.16
N ASN A 118 -14.31 -15.41 1.86
CA ASN A 118 -15.45 -15.47 0.94
C ASN A 118 -15.19 -14.80 -0.43
N TYR A 119 -13.94 -14.42 -0.71
CA TYR A 119 -13.57 -13.63 -1.89
C TYR A 119 -14.00 -14.23 -3.24
N GLN A 120 -14.18 -15.55 -3.31
CA GLN A 120 -14.58 -16.24 -4.54
C GLN A 120 -16.02 -15.93 -4.99
N ASN A 121 -16.85 -15.34 -4.12
CA ASN A 121 -18.27 -15.07 -4.40
C ASN A 121 -18.62 -13.59 -4.62
N SER A 122 -17.62 -12.74 -4.81
CA SER A 122 -17.83 -11.31 -5.05
C SER A 122 -18.39 -11.05 -6.46
N ILE A 123 -19.53 -10.36 -6.55
CA ILE A 123 -20.32 -9.96 -7.74
C ILE A 123 -19.56 -9.15 -8.82
N PHE A 124 -18.25 -8.93 -8.69
CA PHE A 124 -17.45 -8.18 -9.66
C PHE A 124 -16.92 -8.99 -10.85
N LYS A 125 -17.43 -10.20 -11.10
CA LYS A 125 -17.20 -10.85 -12.40
C LYS A 125 -17.83 -10.07 -13.57
N GLU A 126 -18.78 -9.16 -13.31
CA GLU A 126 -19.55 -8.52 -14.39
C GLU A 126 -19.48 -6.99 -14.43
N VAL A 127 -18.76 -6.33 -13.54
CA VAL A 127 -18.76 -4.86 -13.50
C VAL A 127 -17.53 -4.31 -14.23
N HIS A 128 -17.64 -4.23 -15.56
CA HIS A 128 -16.89 -3.27 -16.35
C HIS A 128 -17.33 -1.86 -15.96
N LEU A 129 -16.56 -1.21 -15.09
CA LEU A 129 -16.63 0.23 -14.93
C LEU A 129 -15.31 0.83 -15.43
N TYR A 130 -15.36 1.18 -16.72
CA TYR A 130 -14.46 2.02 -17.53
C TYR A 130 -12.97 1.65 -17.58
#